data_AF-A0A087M0C8-F1
#
_entry.id   AF-A0A087M0C8-F1
#
_cell.length_a   1.000
_cell.length_b   1.000
_cell.length_c   1.000
_cell.angle_alpha   90.00
_cell.angle_beta   90.00
_cell.angle_gamma   90.00
#
_symmetry.space_group_name_H-M   'P 1'
#
loop_
_entity.id
_entity.type
_entity.pdbx_description
1 polymer ?
#
loop_
_entity_poly.entity_id
_entity_poly.type
_entity_poly.pdbx_seq_one_letter_code
_entity_poly.pdbx_strand_id
1 'polypeptide(L)'
;MSLELIDIALAERHDHPRLVNRVTGKVKAVLTETIDGREQRHEIFIPAWIEREDGMDESDIDLALMVKAAKIVGRLKSRLAS
;
A
#
# COMPACT_ATOMS: atom_id res chain seq x y z
N MET A 1 4.29 -14.90 -15.82
CA MET A 1 3.62 -13.60 -15.99
C MET A 1 4.02 -12.72 -14.80
N SER A 2 4.42 -11.46 -15.02
CA SER A 2 4.86 -10.58 -13.93
C SER A 2 3.88 -9.42 -13.73
N LEU A 3 3.25 -9.40 -12.56
CA LEU A 3 2.57 -8.21 -12.06
C LEU A 3 3.63 -7.15 -11.73
N GLU A 4 3.53 -5.98 -12.32
CA GLU A 4 4.40 -4.83 -12.07
C GLU A 4 3.65 -3.80 -11.24
N LEU A 5 4.33 -3.18 -10.26
CA LEU A 5 3.75 -2.09 -9.48
C LEU A 5 4.18 -0.78 -10.16
N ILE A 6 3.23 -0.05 -10.73
CA ILE A 6 3.53 1.17 -11.50
C ILE A 6 3.23 2.45 -10.72
N ASP A 7 2.34 2.39 -9.74
CA ASP A 7 2.00 3.54 -8.88
C ASP A 7 1.54 3.07 -7.50
N ILE A 8 1.82 3.89 -6.49
CA ILE A 8 1.37 3.70 -5.12
C ILE A 8 1.17 5.04 -4.45
N ALA A 9 -0.02 5.26 -3.88
CA ALA A 9 -0.37 6.53 -3.27
C ALA A 9 -1.29 6.32 -2.06
N LEU A 10 -1.13 7.16 -1.04
CA LEU A 10 -2.05 7.22 0.08
C LEU A 10 -3.39 7.84 -0.39
N ALA A 11 -4.48 7.12 -0.23
CA ALA A 11 -5.83 7.57 -0.61
C ALA A 11 -6.56 8.20 0.58
N GLU A 12 -6.41 7.63 1.77
CA GLU A 12 -7.03 8.15 2.99
C GLU A 12 -6.16 7.83 4.21
N ARG A 13 -6.24 8.68 5.24
CA ARG A 13 -5.58 8.48 6.52
C ARG A 13 -6.39 9.08 7.65
N HIS A 14 -6.49 8.33 8.75
CA HIS A 14 -7.21 8.71 9.96
C HIS A 14 -6.53 8.13 11.18
N ASP A 15 -6.56 8.87 12.29
CA ASP A 15 -6.24 8.30 13.59
C ASP A 15 -7.26 7.20 13.94
N HIS A 16 -6.78 6.13 14.59
CA HIS A 16 -7.64 5.03 14.99
C HIS A 16 -8.58 5.48 16.12
N PRO A 17 -9.88 5.16 16.05
CA PRO A 17 -10.89 5.73 16.96
C PRO A 17 -10.73 5.31 18.44
N ARG A 18 -9.94 4.27 18.72
CA ARG A 18 -9.81 3.68 20.07
C ARG A 18 -8.38 3.37 20.50
N LEU A 19 -7.41 3.43 19.58
CA LEU A 19 -6.04 3.02 19.87
C LEU A 19 -5.17 4.25 19.79
N VAL A 20 -4.65 4.67 20.94
CA VAL A 20 -3.77 5.83 21.05
C VAL A 20 -2.53 5.59 20.19
N ASN A 21 -2.06 6.63 19.50
CA ASN A 21 -0.92 6.61 18.59
C ASN A 21 -1.05 5.63 17.41
N ARG A 22 -2.21 5.04 17.16
CA ARG A 22 -2.43 4.21 15.97
C ARG A 22 -2.97 5.10 14.85
N VAL A 23 -2.28 5.12 13.73
CA VAL A 23 -2.77 5.75 12.51
C VAL A 23 -3.14 4.66 11.51
N THR A 24 -4.31 4.78 10.91
CA THR A 24 -4.81 3.90 9.86
C THR A 24 -4.85 4.63 8.54
N GLY A 25 -4.67 3.91 7.44
CA GLY A 25 -4.78 4.48 6.11
C GLY A 25 -5.15 3.45 5.07
N LYS A 26 -5.55 3.95 3.91
CA LYS A 26 -5.85 3.16 2.72
C LYS A 26 -4.90 3.60 1.63
N VAL A 27 -4.09 2.67 1.15
CA VAL A 27 -3.11 2.94 0.10
C VAL A 27 -3.63 2.33 -1.18
N LYS A 28 -3.74 3.14 -2.23
CA LYS A 28 -4.02 2.68 -3.59
C LYS A 28 -2.72 2.20 -4.21
N ALA A 29 -2.70 0.98 -4.72
CA ALA A 29 -1.62 0.45 -5.54
C ALA A 29 -2.17 0.12 -6.92
N VAL A 30 -1.46 0.56 -7.96
CA VAL A 30 -1.79 0.28 -9.35
C VAL A 30 -0.79 -0.72 -9.88
N LEU A 31 -1.29 -1.88 -10.31
CA LEU A 31 -0.50 -2.92 -10.93
C LEU A 31 -0.84 -3.07 -12.40
N THR A 32 0.13 -3.52 -13.17
CA THR A 32 -0.06 -3.92 -14.56
C THR A 32 0.48 -5.31 -14.80
N GLU A 33 -0.13 -6.03 -15.73
CA GLU A 33 0.41 -7.26 -16.30
C GLU A 33 0.00 -7.40 -17.76
N THR A 34 0.75 -8.20 -18.51
CA THR A 34 0.40 -8.54 -19.90
C THR A 34 -0.11 -9.97 -19.96
N ILE A 35 -1.36 -10.15 -20.38
CA ILE A 35 -1.94 -11.48 -20.66
C ILE A 35 -2.52 -11.46 -22.09
N ASP A 36 -2.16 -12.48 -22.86
CA ASP A 36 -2.50 -12.64 -24.28
C ASP A 36 -2.18 -11.40 -25.14
N GLY A 37 -1.04 -10.76 -24.86
CA GLY A 37 -0.58 -9.56 -25.57
C GLY A 37 -1.37 -8.29 -25.26
N ARG A 38 -2.24 -8.30 -24.25
CA ARG A 38 -2.99 -7.13 -23.77
C ARG A 38 -2.52 -6.73 -22.39
N GLU A 39 -2.27 -5.44 -22.21
CA GLU A 39 -2.01 -4.86 -20.90
C GLU A 39 -3.32 -4.83 -20.10
N GLN A 40 -3.28 -5.39 -18.89
CA GLN A 40 -4.33 -5.32 -17.90
C GLN A 40 -3.85 -4.46 -16.74
N ARG A 41 -4.69 -3.52 -16.31
CA ARG A 41 -4.43 -2.64 -15.18
C ARG A 41 -5.34 -2.98 -14.01
N HIS A 42 -4.75 -3.13 -12.84
CA HIS A 42 -5.44 -3.50 -11.61
C HIS A 42 -5.24 -2.41 -10.57
N GLU A 43 -6.34 -1.92 -10.01
CA GLU A 43 -6.29 -0.98 -8.89
C GLU A 43 -6.74 -1.71 -7.63
N ILE A 44 -5.86 -1.76 -6.63
CA ILE A 44 -6.16 -2.39 -5.35
C ILE A 44 -6.00 -1.36 -4.23
N PHE A 45 -6.89 -1.46 -3.25
CA PHE A 45 -6.83 -0.64 -2.04
C PHE A 45 -6.39 -1.50 -0.87
N ILE A 46 -5.30 -1.09 -0.23
CA ILE A 46 -4.63 -1.85 0.81
C ILE A 46 -4.82 -1.10 2.13
N PRO A 47 -5.58 -1.66 3.08
CA PRO A 47 -5.62 -1.11 4.42
C PRO A 47 -4.25 -1.31 5.09
N ALA A 48 -3.70 -0.23 5.62
CA ALA A 48 -2.45 -0.22 6.36
C ALA A 48 -2.63 0.54 7.68
N TRP A 49 -1.71 0.28 8.61
CA TRP A 49 -1.66 1.01 9.87
C TRP A 49 -0.22 1.12 10.35
N ILE A 50 0.08 2.15 11.13
CA ILE A 50 1.36 2.33 11.81
C ILE A 50 1.15 2.71 13.29
N GLU A 51 2.22 2.63 14.08
CA GLU A 51 2.30 3.33 15.37
C GLU A 51 2.99 4.66 15.11
N ARG A 52 2.40 5.75 15.60
CA ARG A 52 3.01 7.08 15.61
C ARG A 52 4.03 7.07 16.73
N GLU A 53 5.28 7.36 16.38
CA GLU A 53 6.38 7.51 17.31
C GLU A 53 6.68 9.00 17.53
N ASP A 54 7.31 9.32 18.66
CA ASP A 54 7.71 10.69 18.97
C ASP A 54 8.66 11.23 17.91
N GLY A 55 8.36 12.41 17.38
CA GLY A 55 9.16 13.07 16.35
C GLY A 55 8.79 12.72 14.91
N MET A 56 7.85 11.79 14.67
CA MET A 56 7.29 11.58 13.32
C MET A 56 6.45 12.78 12.90
N ASP A 57 6.78 13.34 11.74
CA ASP A 57 5.90 14.31 11.08
C ASP A 57 4.83 13.61 10.23
N GLU A 58 3.94 14.40 9.64
CA GLU A 58 2.84 13.87 8.84
C GLU A 58 3.33 13.18 7.54
N SER A 59 4.49 13.57 7.01
CA SER A 59 5.10 12.94 5.83
C SER A 59 5.76 11.60 6.16
N ASP A 60 6.36 11.47 7.35
CA ASP A 60 6.87 10.21 7.87
C ASP A 60 5.74 9.19 8.01
N ILE A 61 4.58 9.64 8.51
CA ILE A 61 3.39 8.81 8.66
C ILE A 61 2.89 8.32 7.30
N ASP A 62 2.76 9.22 6.33
CA ASP A 62 2.29 8.89 4.99
C ASP A 62 3.24 7.89 4.31
N LEU A 63 4.56 8.13 4.39
CA LEU A 63 5.58 7.24 3.87
C LEU A 63 5.52 5.86 4.55
N ALA A 64 5.39 5.80 5.87
CA ALA A 64 5.35 4.55 6.60
C ALA A 64 4.13 3.69 6.23
N LEU A 65 2.95 4.32 6.02
CA LEU A 65 1.76 3.63 5.51
C LEU A 65 1.99 3.05 4.10
N MET A 66 2.58 3.85 3.19
CA MET A 66 2.89 3.40 1.83
C MET A 66 3.92 2.27 1.82
N VAL A 67 4.99 2.36 2.62
CA VAL A 67 6.00 1.29 2.77
C VAL A 67 5.35 0.00 3.25
N LYS A 68 4.42 0.09 4.21
CA LYS A 68 3.71 -1.09 4.71
C LYS A 68 2.82 -1.73 3.63
N ALA A 69 2.13 -0.91 2.84
CA ALA A 69 1.34 -1.36 1.71
C ALA A 69 2.21 -1.99 0.60
N ALA A 70 3.34 -1.37 0.26
CA ALA A 70 4.30 -1.90 -0.72
C ALA A 70 4.83 -3.29 -0.30
N LYS A 71 5.10 -3.52 0.99
CA LYS A 71 5.45 -4.84 1.51
C LYS A 71 4.33 -5.88 1.32
N ILE A 72 3.06 -5.47 1.45
CA ILE A 72 1.89 -6.34 1.18
C ILE A 72 1.83 -6.69 -0.31
N VAL A 73 1.99 -5.70 -1.19
CA VAL A 73 2.04 -5.90 -2.65
C VAL A 73 3.17 -6.85 -3.04
N GLY A 74 4.37 -6.67 -2.47
CA GLY A 74 5.50 -7.56 -2.70
C GLY A 74 5.17 -9.01 -2.40
N ARG A 75 4.56 -9.28 -1.23
CA ARG A 75 4.11 -10.65 -0.86
C ARG A 75 3.01 -11.17 -1.79
N LEU A 76 2.08 -10.33 -2.22
CA LEU A 76 1.04 -10.71 -3.17
C LEU A 76 1.66 -11.17 -4.50
N LYS A 77 2.56 -10.36 -5.06
CA LYS A 77 3.30 -10.68 -6.29
C LYS A 77 4.08 -11.98 -6.16
N SER A 78 4.82 -12.17 -5.06
CA SER A 78 5.58 -13.41 -4.82
C SER A 78 4.70 -14.66 -4.76
N ARG A 79 3.49 -14.56 -4.20
CA ARG A 79 2.53 -15.68 -4.10
C ARG A 79 1.82 -16.00 -5.41
N LEU A 80 1.70 -15.03 -6.32
CA LEU A 80 1.07 -15.24 -7.63
C LEU A 80 2.08 -15.65 -8.70
N ALA A 81 3.38 -15.41 -8.45
CA ALA A 81 4.46 -15.87 -9.32
C ALA A 81 4.85 -17.34 -9.08
N SER A 82 4.39 -17.94 -7.98
CA SER A 82 4.55 -19.37 -7.62
C SER A 82 3.38 -20.20 -8.15
#